data_AF-A0AAD9ILS6-F1
#
_entry.id   AF-A0AAD9ILS6-F1
#
_cell.length_a   1.000
_cell.length_b   1.000
_cell.length_c   1.000
_cell.angle_alpha   90.00
_cell.angle_beta   90.00
_cell.angle_gamma   90.00
#
_symmetry.space_group_name_H-M   'P 1'
#
loop_
_entity.id
_entity.type
_entity.pdbx_description
1 polymer ?
#
loop_
_entity_poly.entity_id
_entity_poly.type
_entity_poly.pdbx_seq_one_letter_code
_entity_poly.pdbx_strand_id
1 'polypeptide(L)'
;MAGVPEEIIRFHNEHGEELVGWLRDAGSKDNAVILCHGYMSNATHCHFERLAAALAAKGVTPLRFDHAMALQGSSERRRPFVSGNYAEEVREIQAAVRKLEELGYRVGCLVGHSKGGFNVFLYGATVPDVPPRIVSVSGRFKMDDGVFGRFGPNILDQLLAQGGSVHRKEANGFEWDLTYQDLKQRLDLDVPALARAWPAQSELVLVHGTGDATIPWQEAAWLQSLAPGASTVWVEGADHNYTRHAAELEREYASNMLRTAVSRGRQLTKLVPVASRGFATEAPAGKKSSLPLILGLAGLGGGLYYAKEQGLFGSVVGDAAVPVAAKKEFKPDYAAVRKAIEDTLDDENYDDGSYGPVFVRLAWHSSGTYDNADGTGGSNGATMRFSPEAGWGANAGLLAARDRLEPIKKQFPWISYSDLWTLAGAVAIEAMGGPEIRWRPGRSDKEETGHVPLPDGRLPDASKDHKHVRDIFYRMGFNDQEIVALMGAHGIGRCHSDRSGYDGPWTFSPTTFSNAFYTELKGKWHKKKWKGPLQYEDKTGQLMMLPTDMWMIWDKKFRKFVDTYAADEEKFFADFADAFAKLLELGVPFEKRDIDTAPASPVPRA
;
A
#
# COMPACT_ATOMS: atom_id res chain seq x y z
N MET A 1 34.34 -16.56 -27.78
CA MET A 1 35.11 -15.32 -27.59
C MET A 1 35.40 -15.19 -26.11
N ALA A 2 36.65 -14.92 -25.72
CA ALA A 2 36.94 -14.63 -24.31
C ALA A 2 36.08 -13.44 -23.86
N GLY A 3 35.37 -13.56 -22.74
CA GLY A 3 34.49 -12.50 -22.25
C GLY A 3 35.28 -11.23 -21.95
N VAL A 4 34.65 -10.07 -22.12
CA VAL A 4 35.24 -8.78 -21.72
C VAL A 4 35.52 -8.84 -20.21
N PRO A 5 36.76 -8.65 -19.75
CA PRO A 5 37.11 -8.73 -18.33
C PRO A 5 36.43 -7.62 -17.55
N GLU A 6 36.17 -7.89 -16.27
CA GLU A 6 35.51 -6.95 -15.36
C GLU A 6 36.51 -6.47 -14.31
N GLU A 7 36.55 -5.16 -14.11
CA GLU A 7 37.41 -4.47 -13.17
C GLU A 7 36.59 -3.98 -11.96
N ILE A 8 37.13 -4.20 -10.76
CA ILE A 8 36.56 -3.64 -9.54
C ILE A 8 37.07 -2.21 -9.38
N ILE A 9 36.16 -1.24 -9.39
CA ILE A 9 36.46 0.16 -9.08
C ILE A 9 35.93 0.52 -7.70
N ARG A 10 36.69 1.32 -6.95
CA ARG A 10 36.28 1.84 -5.65
C ARG A 10 36.17 3.36 -5.69
N PHE A 11 35.14 3.89 -5.06
CA PHE A 11 34.87 5.33 -4.97
C PHE A 11 34.13 5.63 -3.67
N HIS A 12 34.04 6.90 -3.30
CA HIS A 12 33.41 7.29 -2.04
C HIS A 12 32.15 8.12 -2.30
N ASN A 13 31.15 7.95 -1.45
CA ASN A 13 30.03 8.89 -1.38
C ASN A 13 30.47 10.20 -0.69
N GLU A 14 29.57 11.16 -0.60
CA GLU A 14 29.87 12.48 0.01
C GLU A 14 30.15 12.42 1.52
N HIS A 15 29.73 11.34 2.20
CA HIS A 15 30.00 11.08 3.61
C HIS A 15 31.35 10.37 3.82
N GLY A 16 32.08 10.09 2.74
CA GLY A 16 33.36 9.38 2.78
C GLY A 16 33.22 7.86 2.95
N GLU A 17 32.04 7.29 2.70
CA GLU A 17 31.83 5.83 2.74
C GLU A 17 32.23 5.19 1.40
N GLU A 18 32.90 4.04 1.46
CA GLU A 18 33.40 3.36 0.26
C GLU A 18 32.31 2.54 -0.45
N LEU A 19 32.12 2.85 -1.72
CA LEU A 19 31.29 2.15 -2.69
C LEU A 19 32.16 1.30 -3.62
N VAL A 20 31.66 0.10 -3.94
CA VAL A 20 32.33 -0.87 -4.81
C VAL A 20 31.53 -1.02 -6.09
N GLY A 21 32.19 -0.81 -7.22
CA GLY A 21 31.62 -0.96 -8.54
C GLY A 21 32.33 -2.02 -9.39
N TRP A 22 31.59 -2.64 -10.29
CA TRP A 22 32.04 -3.62 -11.28
C TRP A 22 31.91 -2.98 -12.66
N LEU A 23 33.05 -2.56 -13.21
CA LEU A 23 33.17 -1.91 -14.50
C LEU A 23 33.58 -2.95 -15.55
N ARG A 24 32.84 -3.04 -16.66
CA ARG A 24 33.21 -3.91 -17.78
C ARG A 24 33.55 -3.05 -19.00
N ASP A 25 34.82 -2.68 -19.14
CA ASP A 25 35.29 -1.81 -20.22
C ASP A 25 35.17 -2.50 -21.58
N ALA A 26 34.20 -2.05 -22.39
CA ALA A 26 33.95 -2.58 -23.72
C ALA A 26 34.83 -1.95 -24.82
N GLY A 27 35.84 -1.16 -24.42
CA GLY A 27 36.75 -0.44 -25.32
C GLY A 27 36.18 0.89 -25.83
N SER A 28 35.01 1.32 -25.32
CA SER A 28 34.37 2.59 -25.67
C SER A 28 34.25 3.48 -24.44
N LYS A 29 34.86 4.66 -24.50
CA LYS A 29 34.75 5.68 -23.46
C LYS A 29 33.56 6.61 -23.65
N ASP A 30 32.97 6.68 -24.84
CA ASP A 30 31.92 7.65 -25.16
C ASP A 30 30.50 7.20 -24.82
N ASN A 31 30.32 5.94 -24.39
CA ASN A 31 29.01 5.35 -24.15
C ASN A 31 29.03 4.40 -22.94
N ALA A 32 29.28 4.95 -21.76
CA ALA A 32 29.14 4.22 -20.51
C ALA A 32 27.69 4.24 -20.00
N VAL A 33 27.30 3.18 -19.29
CA VAL A 33 25.98 3.03 -18.70
C VAL A 33 26.11 2.63 -17.24
N ILE A 34 25.33 3.25 -16.36
CA ILE A 34 25.25 2.84 -14.96
C ILE A 34 23.96 2.05 -14.75
N LEU A 35 24.08 0.89 -14.13
CA LEU A 35 22.98 0.00 -13.81
C LEU A 35 22.71 0.03 -12.30
N CYS A 36 21.51 0.46 -11.92
CA CYS A 36 21.05 0.59 -10.54
C CYS A 36 20.03 -0.51 -10.20
N HIS A 37 20.32 -1.27 -9.14
CA HIS A 37 19.49 -2.39 -8.71
C HIS A 37 18.29 -1.95 -7.85
N GLY A 38 17.33 -2.86 -7.70
CA GLY A 38 16.12 -2.66 -6.89
C GLY A 38 16.25 -3.12 -5.44
N TYR A 39 15.12 -3.09 -4.73
CA TYR A 39 14.97 -3.61 -3.36
C TYR A 39 15.30 -5.11 -3.30
N MET A 40 16.05 -5.55 -2.28
CA MET A 40 16.50 -6.95 -2.10
C MET A 40 17.31 -7.54 -3.27
N SER A 41 17.88 -6.70 -4.13
CA SER A 41 18.81 -7.08 -5.19
C SER A 41 20.20 -6.50 -4.92
N ASN A 42 21.16 -6.78 -5.80
CA ASN A 42 22.51 -6.24 -5.71
C ASN A 42 23.19 -6.21 -7.08
N ALA A 43 24.32 -5.52 -7.13
CA ALA A 43 25.13 -5.38 -8.33
C ALA A 43 25.49 -6.74 -8.93
N THR A 44 25.84 -7.74 -8.12
CA THR A 44 26.27 -9.09 -8.54
C THR A 44 25.13 -10.05 -8.88
N HIS A 45 23.87 -9.60 -8.85
CA HIS A 45 22.74 -10.47 -9.18
C HIS A 45 22.81 -10.92 -10.64
N CYS A 46 22.46 -12.18 -10.91
CA CYS A 46 22.66 -12.83 -12.21
C CYS A 46 22.02 -12.07 -13.39
N HIS A 47 20.89 -11.39 -13.17
CA HIS A 47 20.24 -10.55 -14.18
C HIS A 47 21.10 -9.34 -14.57
N PHE A 48 21.69 -8.64 -13.59
CA PHE A 48 22.55 -7.48 -13.84
C PHE A 48 23.87 -7.90 -14.47
N GLU A 49 24.43 -9.03 -14.06
CA GLU A 49 25.64 -9.61 -14.69
C GLU A 49 25.41 -9.96 -16.15
N ARG A 50 24.30 -10.65 -16.47
CA ARG A 50 23.94 -11.01 -17.84
C ARG A 50 23.71 -9.78 -18.70
N LEU A 51 23.01 -8.78 -18.17
CA LEU A 51 22.79 -7.51 -18.86
C LEU A 51 24.12 -6.80 -19.14
N ALA A 52 24.98 -6.66 -18.13
CA ALA A 52 26.30 -6.06 -18.29
C ALA A 52 27.13 -6.81 -19.35
N ALA A 53 27.09 -8.15 -19.35
CA ALA A 53 27.74 -8.95 -20.38
C ALA A 53 27.19 -8.67 -21.79
N ALA A 54 25.86 -8.62 -21.93
CA ALA A 54 25.20 -8.36 -23.20
C ALA A 54 25.48 -6.95 -23.73
N LEU A 55 25.59 -5.96 -22.84
CA LEU A 55 25.95 -4.58 -23.19
C LEU A 55 27.41 -4.46 -23.63
N ALA A 56 28.33 -5.06 -22.86
CA ALA A 56 29.74 -5.07 -23.22
C ALA A 56 30.00 -5.77 -24.56
N ALA A 57 29.29 -6.86 -24.85
CA ALA A 57 29.36 -7.53 -26.15
C ALA A 57 28.89 -6.65 -27.33
N LYS A 58 28.17 -5.55 -27.05
CA LYS A 58 27.70 -4.58 -28.04
C LYS A 58 28.47 -3.25 -27.99
N GLY A 59 29.63 -3.21 -27.32
CA GLY A 59 30.49 -2.03 -27.26
C GLY A 59 30.02 -0.95 -26.29
N VAL A 60 29.10 -1.27 -25.37
CA VAL A 60 28.64 -0.38 -24.31
C VAL A 60 29.35 -0.74 -23.02
N THR A 61 29.88 0.24 -22.29
CA THR A 61 30.65 -0.01 -21.05
C THR A 61 29.74 0.10 -19.82
N PRO A 62 29.25 -1.01 -19.23
CA PRO A 62 28.42 -0.96 -18.03
C PRO A 62 29.25 -0.82 -16.76
N LEU A 63 28.73 -0.02 -15.83
CA LEU A 63 29.10 -0.01 -14.43
C LEU A 63 27.90 -0.48 -13.60
N ARG A 64 28.13 -1.49 -12.75
CA ARG A 64 27.20 -1.87 -11.68
C ARG A 64 27.83 -1.48 -10.35
N PHE A 65 27.06 -1.06 -9.36
CA PHE A 65 27.57 -0.83 -8.01
C PHE A 65 26.47 -1.06 -6.98
N ASP A 66 26.88 -1.33 -5.75
CA ASP A 66 25.97 -1.42 -4.60
C ASP A 66 25.96 -0.07 -3.88
N HIS A 67 24.78 0.41 -3.54
CA HIS A 67 24.59 1.54 -2.62
C HIS A 67 25.23 1.22 -1.25
N ALA A 68 25.68 2.21 -0.46
CA ALA A 68 26.41 1.94 0.80
C ALA A 68 25.61 1.05 1.77
N MET A 69 24.28 1.09 1.65
CA MET A 69 23.31 0.37 2.47
C MET A 69 22.81 -0.94 1.82
N ALA A 70 23.26 -1.31 0.61
CA ALA A 70 22.58 -2.30 -0.23
C ALA A 70 22.86 -3.79 0.07
N LEU A 71 23.86 -4.18 0.89
CA LEU A 71 24.07 -5.60 1.19
C LEU A 71 24.72 -5.91 2.54
N GLN A 72 24.10 -6.87 3.25
CA GLN A 72 24.76 -7.81 4.16
C GLN A 72 25.45 -8.89 3.32
N GLY A 73 26.78 -9.00 3.42
CA GLY A 73 27.53 -10.07 2.75
C GLY A 73 29.04 -9.83 2.60
N SER A 74 29.51 -8.59 2.60
CA SER A 74 30.95 -8.28 2.72
C SER A 74 31.32 -8.15 4.21
N SER A 75 32.38 -8.82 4.63
CA SER A 75 32.90 -8.88 6.01
C SER A 75 33.40 -7.55 6.59
N GLU A 76 33.18 -6.43 5.91
CA GLU A 76 33.54 -5.09 6.35
C GLU A 76 32.25 -4.31 6.61
N ARG A 77 32.11 -3.86 7.86
CA ARG A 77 30.91 -3.23 8.46
C ARG A 77 30.08 -2.40 7.47
N ARG A 78 28.79 -2.70 7.34
CA ARG A 78 27.81 -1.84 6.67
C ARG A 78 26.50 -1.82 7.46
N ARG A 79 25.83 -0.66 7.48
CA ARG A 79 24.56 -0.42 8.17
C ARG A 79 23.43 -1.24 7.50
N PRO A 80 22.32 -1.51 8.20
CA PRO A 80 21.15 -2.17 7.60
C PRO A 80 20.62 -1.38 6.41
N PHE A 81 20.04 -2.08 5.43
CA PHE A 81 19.42 -1.43 4.26
C PHE A 81 18.29 -0.49 4.69
N VAL A 82 18.22 0.74 4.17
CA VAL A 82 17.14 1.68 4.51
C VAL A 82 16.13 1.77 3.36
N SER A 83 14.85 1.54 3.63
CA SER A 83 13.84 1.42 2.58
C SER A 83 13.49 2.73 1.85
N GLY A 84 13.62 3.87 2.52
CA GLY A 84 13.15 5.19 2.02
C GLY A 84 14.23 6.17 1.56
N ASN A 85 15.51 5.81 1.61
CA ASN A 85 16.69 6.70 1.45
C ASN A 85 16.97 7.17 0.00
N TYR A 86 15.94 7.52 -0.77
CA TYR A 86 16.06 7.86 -2.20
C TYR A 86 17.05 8.99 -2.47
N ALA A 87 17.13 9.99 -1.59
CA ALA A 87 18.04 11.12 -1.78
C ALA A 87 19.51 10.70 -1.69
N GLU A 88 19.87 9.91 -0.68
CA GLU A 88 21.23 9.41 -0.52
C GLU A 88 21.62 8.53 -1.71
N GLU A 89 20.73 7.63 -2.15
CA GLU A 89 21.01 6.77 -3.30
C GLU A 89 21.20 7.57 -4.60
N VAL A 90 20.48 8.68 -4.80
CA VAL A 90 20.72 9.60 -5.93
C VAL A 90 22.11 10.25 -5.84
N ARG A 91 22.58 10.62 -4.65
CA ARG A 91 23.93 11.18 -4.46
C ARG A 91 25.02 10.15 -4.72
N GLU A 92 24.78 8.89 -4.38
CA GLU A 92 25.69 7.78 -4.70
C GLU A 92 25.74 7.48 -6.20
N ILE A 93 24.61 7.57 -6.91
CA ILE A 93 24.62 7.53 -8.39
C ILE A 93 25.45 8.68 -8.94
N GLN A 94 25.34 9.88 -8.37
CA GLN A 94 26.15 11.02 -8.78
C GLN A 94 27.65 10.79 -8.54
N ALA A 95 28.02 10.13 -7.43
CA ALA A 95 29.39 9.73 -7.17
C ALA A 95 29.90 8.71 -8.20
N ALA A 96 29.06 7.75 -8.60
CA ALA A 96 29.39 6.79 -9.65
C ALA A 96 29.57 7.46 -11.02
N VAL A 97 28.73 8.45 -11.37
CA VAL A 97 28.89 9.26 -12.59
C VAL A 97 30.22 10.00 -12.57
N ARG A 98 30.52 10.74 -11.49
CA ARG A 98 31.80 11.46 -11.34
C ARG A 98 32.99 10.50 -11.43
N LYS A 99 32.89 9.31 -10.84
CA LYS A 99 33.96 8.31 -10.91
C LYS A 99 34.24 7.85 -12.34
N LEU A 100 33.19 7.63 -13.13
CA LEU A 100 33.34 7.28 -14.54
C LEU A 100 33.97 8.43 -15.34
N GLU A 101 33.55 9.67 -15.09
CA GLU A 101 34.11 10.87 -15.72
C GLU A 101 35.59 11.07 -15.38
N GLU A 102 36.00 10.85 -14.13
CA GLU A 102 37.41 10.85 -13.70
C GLU A 102 38.25 9.82 -14.47
N LEU A 103 37.67 8.65 -14.78
CA LEU A 103 38.30 7.60 -15.58
C LEU A 103 38.24 7.89 -17.10
N GLY A 104 37.64 9.01 -17.48
CA GLY A 104 37.51 9.50 -18.85
C GLY A 104 36.33 8.91 -19.63
N TYR A 105 35.38 8.28 -18.95
CA TYR A 105 34.14 7.80 -19.57
C TYR A 105 33.08 8.89 -19.61
N ARG A 106 32.26 8.87 -20.64
CA ARG A 106 31.04 9.67 -20.76
C ARG A 106 29.83 8.78 -20.47
N VAL A 107 29.06 9.14 -19.44
CA VAL A 107 27.84 8.41 -19.09
C VAL A 107 26.72 8.81 -20.05
N GLY A 108 26.33 7.89 -20.92
CA GLY A 108 25.28 8.08 -21.92
C GLY A 108 23.89 7.71 -21.42
N CYS A 109 23.80 6.85 -20.42
CA CYS A 109 22.53 6.33 -19.92
C CYS A 109 22.60 5.92 -18.43
N LEU A 110 21.54 6.18 -17.68
CA LEU A 110 21.29 5.53 -16.39
C LEU A 110 20.10 4.60 -16.53
N VAL A 111 20.20 3.43 -15.91
CA VAL A 111 19.19 2.39 -16.01
C VAL A 111 18.92 1.85 -14.62
N GLY A 112 17.66 1.87 -14.23
CA GLY A 112 17.25 1.41 -12.91
C GLY A 112 16.11 0.41 -12.98
N HIS A 113 16.14 -0.60 -12.13
CA HIS A 113 15.02 -1.55 -11.97
C HIS A 113 14.34 -1.38 -10.60
N SER A 114 13.01 -1.44 -10.56
CA SER A 114 12.23 -1.36 -9.32
C SER A 114 12.54 -0.08 -8.53
N LYS A 115 13.02 -0.17 -7.28
CA LYS A 115 13.52 0.99 -6.50
C LYS A 115 14.57 1.79 -7.28
N GLY A 116 15.52 1.11 -7.92
CA GLY A 116 16.52 1.73 -8.79
C GLY A 116 15.91 2.49 -9.97
N GLY A 117 14.76 2.03 -10.48
CA GLY A 117 14.01 2.71 -11.55
C GLY A 117 13.54 4.10 -11.12
N PHE A 118 13.03 4.21 -9.89
CA PHE A 118 12.71 5.51 -9.33
C PHE A 118 13.95 6.34 -8.99
N ASN A 119 15.05 5.72 -8.51
CA ASN A 119 16.30 6.45 -8.26
C ASN A 119 16.82 7.16 -9.51
N VAL A 120 16.86 6.47 -10.65
CA VAL A 120 17.35 7.07 -11.91
C VAL A 120 16.37 8.12 -12.45
N PHE A 121 15.07 7.96 -12.25
CA PHE A 121 14.07 9.00 -12.52
C PHE A 121 14.32 10.25 -11.66
N LEU A 122 14.47 10.07 -10.34
CA LEU A 122 14.71 11.17 -9.41
C LEU A 122 16.03 11.87 -9.71
N TYR A 123 17.08 11.10 -10.04
CA TYR A 123 18.34 11.65 -10.54
C TYR A 123 18.10 12.54 -11.76
N GLY A 124 17.42 12.01 -12.78
CA GLY A 124 17.17 12.76 -14.01
C GLY A 124 16.32 14.02 -13.81
N ALA A 125 15.41 14.01 -12.85
CA ALA A 125 14.56 15.15 -12.55
C ALA A 125 15.22 16.21 -11.64
N THR A 126 16.29 15.87 -10.91
CA THR A 126 16.86 16.75 -9.86
C THR A 126 18.32 17.12 -10.06
N VAL A 127 19.07 16.38 -10.87
CA VAL A 127 20.50 16.61 -11.10
C VAL A 127 20.70 17.37 -12.43
N PRO A 128 21.42 18.52 -12.44
CA PRO A 128 21.60 19.34 -13.64
C PRO A 128 22.32 18.63 -14.80
N ASP A 129 23.39 17.88 -14.50
CA ASP A 129 24.24 17.19 -15.47
C ASP A 129 23.68 15.79 -15.82
N VAL A 130 22.40 15.76 -16.17
CA VAL A 130 21.68 14.52 -16.47
C VAL A 130 22.22 13.85 -17.74
N PRO A 131 22.46 12.52 -17.72
CA PRO A 131 22.77 11.77 -18.92
C PRO A 131 21.70 11.93 -20.02
N PRO A 132 22.06 11.81 -21.31
CA PRO A 132 21.13 11.97 -22.42
C PRO A 132 19.90 11.06 -22.37
N ARG A 133 19.96 9.96 -21.61
CA ARG A 133 18.84 9.04 -21.44
C ARG A 133 18.78 8.50 -20.01
N ILE A 134 17.55 8.37 -19.51
CA ILE A 134 17.20 7.69 -18.27
C ILE A 134 16.21 6.57 -18.62
N VAL A 135 16.51 5.34 -18.22
CA VAL A 135 15.63 4.18 -18.43
C VAL A 135 15.17 3.68 -17.06
N SER A 136 13.90 3.89 -16.75
CA SER A 136 13.27 3.33 -15.55
C SER A 136 12.52 2.06 -15.93
N VAL A 137 12.91 0.93 -15.34
CA VAL A 137 12.27 -0.37 -15.52
C VAL A 137 11.49 -0.75 -14.27
N SER A 138 10.19 -1.00 -14.43
CA SER A 138 9.28 -1.35 -13.34
C SER A 138 9.40 -0.39 -12.15
N GLY A 139 9.53 0.92 -12.39
CA GLY A 139 9.68 1.92 -11.35
C GLY A 139 8.38 2.19 -10.60
N ARG A 140 8.47 2.50 -9.29
CA ARG A 140 7.33 3.00 -8.50
C ARG A 140 7.32 4.52 -8.55
N PHE A 141 6.20 5.14 -8.91
CA PHE A 141 6.11 6.60 -9.04
C PHE A 141 5.07 7.21 -8.10
N LYS A 142 4.13 6.40 -7.59
CA LYS A 142 3.21 6.82 -6.53
C LYS A 142 3.81 6.50 -5.17
N MET A 143 4.44 7.51 -4.57
CA MET A 143 5.20 7.36 -3.31
C MET A 143 4.29 7.01 -2.13
N ASP A 144 3.14 7.66 -2.07
CA ASP A 144 2.07 7.46 -1.09
C ASP A 144 1.48 6.06 -1.17
N ASP A 145 0.97 5.64 -2.33
CA ASP A 145 0.43 4.28 -2.54
C ASP A 145 1.47 3.23 -2.15
N GLY A 146 2.74 3.49 -2.49
CA GLY A 146 3.83 2.59 -2.18
C GLY A 146 4.21 2.46 -0.71
N VAL A 147 4.10 3.56 0.04
CA VAL A 147 4.39 3.60 1.48
C VAL A 147 3.19 3.08 2.26
N PHE A 148 2.02 3.66 2.04
CA PHE A 148 0.82 3.35 2.82
C PHE A 148 0.25 1.98 2.47
N GLY A 149 0.33 1.54 1.22
CA GLY A 149 -0.05 0.17 0.85
C GLY A 149 0.83 -0.90 1.50
N ARG A 150 2.09 -0.57 1.84
CA ARG A 150 3.03 -1.52 2.46
C ARG A 150 3.07 -1.43 3.99
N PHE A 151 2.90 -0.24 4.56
CA PHE A 151 3.12 0.00 5.98
C PHE A 151 1.88 0.53 6.73
N GLY A 152 0.79 0.77 6.01
CA GLY A 152 -0.42 1.38 6.55
C GLY A 152 -0.37 2.92 6.58
N PRO A 153 -1.53 3.59 6.66
CA PRO A 153 -1.62 5.05 6.59
C PRO A 153 -0.97 5.75 7.81
N ASN A 154 -0.92 5.09 8.96
CA ASN A 154 -0.42 5.65 10.22
C ASN A 154 1.08 5.42 10.44
N ILE A 155 1.82 4.97 9.41
CA ILE A 155 3.23 4.55 9.59
C ILE A 155 4.13 5.67 10.12
N LEU A 156 3.91 6.92 9.70
CA LEU A 156 4.71 8.05 10.18
C LEU A 156 4.52 8.28 11.69
N ASP A 157 3.28 8.21 12.17
CA ASP A 157 2.95 8.37 13.59
C ASP A 157 3.48 7.19 14.41
N GLN A 158 3.36 5.96 13.87
CA GLN A 158 3.93 4.77 14.49
C GLN A 158 5.44 4.88 14.65
N LEU A 159 6.15 5.39 13.65
CA LEU A 159 7.59 5.60 13.73
C LEU A 159 7.95 6.68 14.75
N LEU A 160 7.24 7.80 14.79
CA LEU A 160 7.46 8.83 15.81
C LEU A 160 7.26 8.27 17.23
N ALA A 161 6.20 7.49 17.45
CA ALA A 161 5.95 6.83 18.73
C ALA A 161 7.04 5.82 19.13
N GLN A 162 7.75 5.25 18.14
CA GLN A 162 8.82 4.26 18.33
C GLN A 162 10.23 4.88 18.28
N GLY A 163 10.35 6.19 18.49
CA GLY A 163 11.65 6.87 18.54
C GLY A 163 12.24 7.25 17.17
N GLY A 164 11.43 7.19 16.11
CA GLY A 164 11.76 7.67 14.77
C GLY A 164 12.37 6.64 13.83
N SER A 165 12.63 5.41 14.28
CA SER A 165 13.19 4.34 13.45
C SER A 165 12.82 2.95 13.94
N VAL A 166 12.62 2.02 13.01
CA VAL A 166 12.35 0.61 13.30
C VAL A 166 13.26 -0.28 12.49
N HIS A 167 13.93 -1.20 13.17
CA HIS A 167 14.69 -2.27 12.54
C HIS A 167 13.80 -3.48 12.27
N ARG A 168 13.91 -4.07 11.08
CA ARG A 168 13.14 -5.24 10.66
C ARG A 168 14.05 -6.34 10.15
N LYS A 169 13.64 -7.58 10.39
CA LYS A 169 14.31 -8.79 9.93
C LYS A 169 13.30 -9.71 9.26
N GLU A 170 13.53 -10.02 7.99
CA GLU A 170 12.72 -10.94 7.20
C GLU A 170 13.09 -12.40 7.51
N ALA A 171 12.18 -13.33 7.18
CA ALA A 171 12.38 -14.77 7.41
C ALA A 171 13.60 -15.36 6.67
N ASN A 172 14.00 -14.74 5.55
CA ASN A 172 15.20 -15.10 4.80
C ASN A 172 16.50 -14.51 5.38
N GLY A 173 16.42 -13.84 6.54
CA GLY A 173 17.54 -13.19 7.21
C GLY A 173 17.85 -11.78 6.73
N PHE A 174 17.13 -11.24 5.74
CA PHE A 174 17.33 -9.87 5.25
C PHE A 174 16.92 -8.85 6.32
N GLU A 175 17.87 -8.00 6.72
CA GLU A 175 17.67 -6.96 7.73
C GLU A 175 17.63 -5.57 7.09
N TRP A 176 16.68 -4.75 7.53
CA TRP A 176 16.47 -3.41 6.99
C TRP A 176 15.85 -2.46 8.01
N ASP A 177 16.15 -1.18 7.86
CA ASP A 177 15.66 -0.10 8.67
C ASP A 177 14.58 0.71 7.94
N LEU A 178 13.62 1.18 8.73
CA LEU A 178 12.62 2.14 8.33
C LEU A 178 12.73 3.35 9.24
N THR A 179 13.04 4.52 8.69
CA THR A 179 13.13 5.75 9.48
C THR A 179 12.02 6.72 9.10
N TYR A 180 11.60 7.52 10.08
CA TYR A 180 10.66 8.61 9.86
C TYR A 180 11.19 9.60 8.82
N GLN A 181 12.47 9.96 8.90
CA GLN A 181 13.06 10.97 8.02
C GLN A 181 13.06 10.52 6.56
N ASP A 182 13.48 9.28 6.29
CA ASP A 182 13.55 8.75 4.94
C ASP A 182 12.16 8.56 4.31
N LEU A 183 11.20 8.05 5.10
CA LEU A 183 9.82 7.93 4.64
C LEU A 183 9.16 9.28 4.41
N LYS A 184 9.38 10.23 5.32
CA LYS A 184 8.85 11.58 5.18
C LYS A 184 9.41 12.25 3.93
N GLN A 185 10.73 12.18 3.73
CA GLN A 185 11.37 12.72 2.53
C GLN A 185 10.80 12.11 1.26
N ARG A 186 10.60 10.78 1.24
CA ARG A 186 9.97 10.09 0.11
C ARG A 186 8.55 10.59 -0.15
N LEU A 187 7.74 10.76 0.90
CA LEU A 187 6.35 11.20 0.80
C LEU A 187 6.22 12.68 0.39
N ASP A 188 7.21 13.50 0.72
CA ASP A 188 7.25 14.92 0.36
C ASP A 188 7.64 15.16 -1.12
N LEU A 189 8.02 14.12 -1.87
CA LEU A 189 8.37 14.24 -3.30
C LEU A 189 7.15 14.56 -4.17
N ASP A 190 7.14 15.72 -4.83
CA ASP A 190 6.16 16.08 -5.86
C ASP A 190 6.54 15.45 -7.21
N VAL A 191 6.34 14.14 -7.33
CA VAL A 191 6.61 13.38 -8.56
C VAL A 191 5.89 13.97 -9.79
N PRO A 192 4.61 14.41 -9.71
CA PRO A 192 3.97 15.10 -10.83
C PRO A 192 4.69 16.37 -11.30
N ALA A 193 5.19 17.20 -10.38
CA ALA A 193 5.97 18.38 -10.75
C ALA A 193 7.30 18.00 -11.40
N LEU A 194 7.99 17.01 -10.84
CA LEU A 194 9.25 16.48 -11.40
C LEU A 194 9.06 15.93 -12.82
N ALA A 195 7.98 15.18 -13.05
CA ALA A 195 7.66 14.64 -14.38
C ALA A 195 7.35 15.75 -15.40
N ARG A 196 6.54 16.75 -15.02
CA ARG A 196 6.21 17.88 -15.90
C ARG A 196 7.42 18.77 -16.21
N ALA A 197 8.37 18.86 -15.28
CA ALA A 197 9.59 19.64 -15.41
C ALA A 197 10.77 18.82 -15.98
N TRP A 198 10.51 17.67 -16.60
CA TRP A 198 11.56 16.79 -17.09
C TRP A 198 12.52 17.52 -18.05
N PRO A 199 13.85 17.37 -17.89
CA PRO A 199 14.83 18.12 -18.67
C PRO A 199 14.80 17.77 -20.16
N ALA A 200 14.70 18.78 -21.02
CA ALA A 200 14.62 18.62 -22.47
C ALA A 200 15.86 17.96 -23.11
N GLN A 201 17.01 18.00 -22.42
CA GLN A 201 18.25 17.37 -22.87
C GLN A 201 18.32 15.86 -22.61
N SER A 202 17.40 15.30 -21.81
CA SER A 202 17.38 13.89 -21.45
C SER A 202 16.07 13.22 -21.88
N GLU A 203 16.16 12.06 -22.51
CA GLU A 203 14.99 11.22 -22.79
C GLU A 203 14.67 10.34 -21.58
N LEU A 204 13.42 10.40 -21.10
CA LEU A 204 12.89 9.42 -20.16
C LEU A 204 12.28 8.24 -20.91
N VAL A 205 12.73 7.02 -20.61
CA VAL A 205 12.17 5.78 -21.14
C VAL A 205 11.60 4.96 -19.98
N LEU A 206 10.32 4.62 -20.08
CA LEU A 206 9.59 3.81 -19.10
C LEU A 206 9.38 2.41 -19.67
N VAL A 207 9.96 1.40 -19.03
CA VAL A 207 9.80 -0.01 -19.41
C VAL A 207 9.01 -0.70 -18.31
N HIS A 208 7.89 -1.33 -18.64
CA HIS A 208 7.06 -2.02 -17.63
C HIS A 208 6.38 -3.26 -18.20
N GLY A 209 6.29 -4.31 -17.37
CA GLY A 209 5.53 -5.52 -17.68
C GLY A 209 4.04 -5.37 -17.37
N THR A 210 3.15 -5.73 -18.30
CA THR A 210 1.69 -5.59 -18.07
C THR A 210 1.15 -6.58 -17.03
N GLY A 211 1.90 -7.65 -16.74
CA GLY A 211 1.62 -8.65 -15.71
C GLY A 211 2.29 -8.39 -14.36
N ASP A 212 2.88 -7.20 -14.15
CA ASP A 212 3.55 -6.85 -12.90
C ASP A 212 2.55 -6.69 -11.74
N ALA A 213 2.44 -7.73 -10.92
CA ALA A 213 1.61 -7.74 -9.71
C ALA A 213 2.26 -7.01 -8.52
N THR A 214 3.54 -6.67 -8.59
CA THR A 214 4.26 -5.95 -7.52
C THR A 214 4.04 -4.46 -7.66
N ILE A 215 4.23 -3.92 -8.87
CA ILE A 215 4.08 -2.50 -9.20
C ILE A 215 3.20 -2.39 -10.43
N PRO A 216 1.96 -1.88 -10.30
CA PRO A 216 1.04 -1.80 -11.43
C PRO A 216 1.64 -0.95 -12.57
N TRP A 217 1.65 -1.48 -13.79
CA TRP A 217 2.17 -0.77 -14.97
C TRP A 217 1.42 0.55 -15.25
N GLN A 218 0.19 0.68 -14.75
CA GLN A 218 -0.61 1.90 -14.78
C GLN A 218 0.07 3.07 -14.06
N GLU A 219 0.97 2.82 -13.10
CA GLU A 219 1.78 3.89 -12.49
C GLU A 219 2.73 4.53 -13.51
N ALA A 220 3.40 3.71 -14.34
CA ALA A 220 4.25 4.23 -15.42
C ALA A 220 3.40 4.95 -16.49
N ALA A 221 2.20 4.44 -16.80
CA ALA A 221 1.29 5.09 -17.74
C ALA A 221 0.78 6.44 -17.20
N TRP A 222 0.51 6.51 -15.89
CA TRP A 222 0.18 7.77 -15.21
C TRP A 222 1.35 8.76 -15.27
N LEU A 223 2.59 8.34 -14.99
CA LEU A 223 3.75 9.20 -15.11
C LEU A 223 3.94 9.72 -16.55
N GLN A 224 3.79 8.85 -17.54
CA GLN A 224 3.82 9.21 -18.97
C GLN A 224 2.81 10.31 -19.31
N SER A 225 1.60 10.26 -18.73
CA SER A 225 0.59 11.30 -18.96
C SER A 225 1.01 12.69 -18.46
N LEU A 226 1.93 12.73 -17.48
CA LEU A 226 2.49 13.96 -16.91
C LEU A 226 3.75 14.43 -17.65
N ALA A 227 4.50 13.48 -18.23
CA ALA A 227 5.71 13.71 -19.02
C ALA A 227 5.49 13.22 -20.47
N PRO A 228 4.71 13.93 -21.31
CA PRO A 228 4.32 13.42 -22.62
C PRO A 228 5.49 13.19 -23.59
N GLY A 229 6.67 13.75 -23.31
CA GLY A 229 7.90 13.51 -24.06
C GLY A 229 8.65 12.23 -23.68
N ALA A 230 8.19 11.51 -22.65
CA ALA A 230 8.75 10.21 -22.29
C ALA A 230 8.33 9.13 -23.30
N SER A 231 9.18 8.12 -23.47
CA SER A 231 8.92 6.95 -24.32
C SER A 231 8.46 5.78 -23.43
N THR A 232 7.46 5.01 -23.86
CA THR A 232 6.99 3.83 -23.12
C THR A 232 7.24 2.54 -23.87
N VAL A 233 7.63 1.50 -23.14
CA VAL A 233 7.77 0.13 -23.62
C VAL A 233 6.98 -0.78 -22.68
N TRP A 234 5.91 -1.38 -23.20
CA TRP A 234 5.09 -2.34 -22.48
C TRP A 234 5.48 -3.75 -22.90
N VAL A 235 5.91 -4.57 -21.94
CA VAL A 235 6.22 -5.99 -22.17
C VAL A 235 5.01 -6.81 -21.74
N GLU A 236 4.24 -7.28 -22.72
CA GLU A 236 2.97 -7.97 -22.48
C GLU A 236 3.17 -9.24 -21.62
N GLY A 237 2.39 -9.39 -20.55
CA GLY A 237 2.44 -10.55 -19.66
C GLY A 237 3.69 -10.68 -18.80
N ALA A 238 4.63 -9.73 -18.87
CA ALA A 238 5.83 -9.77 -18.03
C ALA A 238 5.52 -9.43 -16.56
N ASP A 239 6.07 -10.24 -15.67
CA ASP A 239 6.08 -10.04 -14.22
C ASP A 239 7.15 -9.03 -13.80
N HIS A 240 7.17 -8.64 -12.52
CA HIS A 240 8.08 -7.61 -11.99
C HIS A 240 9.56 -7.86 -12.33
N ASN A 241 9.98 -9.12 -12.30
CA ASN A 241 11.36 -9.54 -12.54
C ASN A 241 11.61 -10.03 -13.97
N TYR A 242 10.59 -9.99 -14.84
CA TYR A 242 10.67 -10.48 -16.22
C TYR A 242 11.18 -11.93 -16.29
N THR A 243 10.77 -12.78 -15.35
CA THR A 243 11.29 -14.15 -15.15
C THR A 243 11.12 -15.00 -16.41
N ARG A 244 9.99 -14.84 -17.11
CA ARG A 244 9.68 -15.51 -18.39
C ARG A 244 9.98 -14.64 -19.63
N HIS A 245 10.40 -13.40 -19.43
CA HIS A 245 10.60 -12.39 -20.48
C HIS A 245 12.01 -11.78 -20.42
N ALA A 246 12.97 -12.48 -19.81
CA ALA A 246 14.33 -11.95 -19.59
C ALA A 246 15.02 -11.59 -20.91
N ALA A 247 14.82 -12.39 -21.97
CA ALA A 247 15.38 -12.11 -23.29
C ALA A 247 14.70 -10.90 -23.96
N GLU A 248 13.43 -10.64 -23.68
CA GLU A 248 12.72 -9.44 -24.16
C GLU A 248 13.24 -8.21 -23.44
N LEU A 249 13.35 -8.27 -22.11
CA LEU A 249 13.92 -7.20 -21.31
C LEU A 249 15.38 -6.90 -21.72
N GLU A 250 16.22 -7.92 -21.95
CA GLU A 250 17.59 -7.75 -22.45
C GLU A 250 17.60 -7.08 -23.85
N ARG A 251 16.64 -7.41 -24.73
CA ARG A 251 16.49 -6.74 -26.04
C ARG A 251 16.06 -5.30 -25.90
N GLU A 252 15.13 -5.00 -25.01
CA GLU A 252 14.65 -3.64 -24.76
C GLU A 252 15.73 -2.78 -24.13
N TYR A 253 16.45 -3.33 -23.15
CA TYR A 253 17.66 -2.70 -22.62
C TYR A 253 18.64 -2.39 -23.74
N ALA A 254 19.03 -3.38 -24.55
CA ALA A 254 19.99 -3.12 -25.61
C ALA A 254 19.47 -2.10 -26.64
N SER A 255 18.20 -2.18 -27.06
CA SER A 255 17.64 -1.30 -28.10
C SER A 255 17.51 0.14 -27.61
N ASN A 256 17.03 0.31 -26.38
CA ASN A 256 16.87 1.62 -25.75
C ASN A 256 18.20 2.18 -25.23
N MET A 257 19.21 1.35 -24.97
CA MET A 257 20.57 1.82 -24.63
C MET A 257 21.44 2.10 -25.86
N LEU A 258 21.31 1.37 -26.98
CA LEU A 258 22.16 1.55 -28.17
C LEU A 258 21.79 2.74 -29.05
N ARG A 259 20.56 3.26 -28.96
CA ARG A 259 20.15 4.48 -29.67
C ARG A 259 20.94 5.73 -29.24
N THR A 260 21.65 5.69 -28.10
CA THR A 260 22.56 6.76 -27.67
C THR A 260 23.79 6.88 -28.57
N ALA A 261 24.19 5.81 -29.26
CA ALA A 261 25.43 5.76 -30.05
C ALA A 261 25.32 6.39 -31.45
N VAL A 262 24.11 6.66 -31.96
CA VAL A 262 23.91 7.02 -33.39
C VAL A 262 23.24 8.39 -33.60
N SER A 263 22.68 9.03 -32.58
CA SER A 263 21.89 10.27 -32.76
C SER A 263 22.38 11.46 -31.95
N ARG A 264 23.47 12.08 -32.42
CA ARG A 264 23.68 13.55 -32.53
C ARG A 264 25.15 13.82 -32.83
N GLY A 265 25.50 13.80 -34.11
CA GLY A 265 26.60 14.61 -34.61
C GLY A 265 26.26 16.07 -34.34
N ARG A 266 26.81 16.65 -33.26
CA ARG A 266 26.79 18.10 -33.03
C ARG A 266 28.23 18.58 -33.06
N GLN A 267 28.49 19.48 -33.99
CA GLN A 267 29.80 20.07 -34.27
C GLN A 267 30.50 20.54 -32.99
N LEU A 268 31.77 20.13 -32.90
CA LEU A 268 32.76 20.62 -31.95
C LEU A 268 32.91 22.14 -32.06
N THR A 269 32.41 22.89 -31.08
CA THR A 269 32.98 24.20 -30.75
C THR A 269 34.16 23.99 -29.81
N LYS A 270 35.35 24.38 -30.29
CA LYS A 270 36.66 24.26 -29.65
C LYS A 270 36.64 24.66 -28.17
N LEU A 271 37.11 23.74 -27.32
CA LEU A 271 37.57 24.03 -25.97
C LEU A 271 38.71 25.07 -26.03
N VAL A 272 38.51 26.20 -25.35
CA VAL A 272 39.61 27.11 -25.00
C VAL A 272 40.26 26.55 -23.73
N PRO A 273 41.60 26.40 -23.67
CA PRO A 273 42.26 25.81 -22.51
C PRO A 273 42.30 26.81 -21.36
N VAL A 274 41.78 26.42 -20.20
CA VAL A 274 42.00 27.15 -18.94
C VAL A 274 43.40 26.80 -18.44
N ALA A 275 44.28 27.79 -18.47
CA ALA A 275 45.61 27.71 -17.90
C ALA A 275 45.55 27.63 -16.37
N SER A 276 46.41 26.79 -15.80
CA SER A 276 46.70 26.69 -14.38
C SER A 276 47.40 27.94 -13.85
N ARG A 277 46.98 28.41 -12.67
CA ARG A 277 47.68 29.26 -11.68
C ARG A 277 46.73 29.32 -10.48
N GLY A 278 47.06 28.83 -9.29
CA GLY A 278 48.21 29.22 -8.46
C GLY A 278 47.63 30.01 -7.28
N PHE A 279 47.69 29.43 -6.07
CA PHE A 279 47.22 30.01 -4.81
C PHE A 279 47.75 31.44 -4.60
N ALA A 280 46.86 32.38 -4.26
CA ALA A 280 47.21 33.58 -3.49
C ALA A 280 45.95 34.16 -2.81
N THR A 281 46.19 34.68 -1.61
CA THR A 281 45.26 35.15 -0.58
C THR A 281 44.72 36.56 -0.83
N GLU A 282 43.62 36.86 -0.12
CA GLU A 282 43.03 38.16 0.20
C GLU A 282 41.90 38.73 -0.71
N ALA A 283 40.77 38.98 -0.04
CA ALA A 283 39.68 39.89 -0.43
C ALA A 283 40.02 41.32 0.07
N PRO A 284 39.35 42.44 -0.31
CA PRO A 284 37.91 42.48 -0.61
C PRO A 284 37.35 43.60 -1.54
N ALA A 285 36.03 43.49 -1.71
CA ALA A 285 35.01 44.56 -1.85
C ALA A 285 34.84 45.31 -3.19
N GLY A 286 33.67 45.09 -3.83
CA GLY A 286 33.15 45.92 -4.91
C GLY A 286 31.61 45.88 -4.97
N LYS A 287 30.98 47.05 -4.85
CA LYS A 287 29.53 47.29 -4.96
C LYS A 287 29.04 47.22 -6.42
N LYS A 288 27.88 46.57 -6.58
CA LYS A 288 26.72 46.80 -7.47
C LYS A 288 26.92 47.51 -8.82
N SER A 289 26.51 46.83 -9.90
CA SER A 289 25.81 47.43 -11.04
C SER A 289 24.96 46.36 -11.77
N SER A 290 23.73 46.75 -12.10
CA SER A 290 22.62 45.95 -12.59
C SER A 290 22.59 45.79 -14.12
N LEU A 291 22.26 44.59 -14.61
CA LEU A 291 21.73 44.35 -15.95
C LEU A 291 20.41 43.56 -15.82
N PRO A 292 19.35 43.89 -16.58
CA PRO A 292 18.05 43.24 -16.44
C PRO A 292 17.99 41.96 -17.30
N LEU A 293 17.78 40.81 -16.67
CA LEU A 293 17.47 39.57 -17.37
C LEU A 293 15.95 39.36 -17.34
N ILE A 294 15.32 39.55 -18.49
CA ILE A 294 13.98 39.05 -18.78
C ILE A 294 14.13 37.53 -18.99
N LEU A 295 13.65 36.72 -18.05
CA LEU A 295 13.48 35.27 -18.24
C LEU A 295 12.27 34.78 -17.43
N GLY A 296 11.39 34.06 -18.12
CA GLY A 296 10.05 33.64 -17.69
C GLY A 296 10.04 32.86 -16.37
N LEU A 297 9.09 33.21 -15.52
CA LEU A 297 9.06 32.91 -14.08
C LEU A 297 8.11 31.75 -13.70
N ALA A 298 7.94 30.73 -14.53
CA ALA A 298 7.04 29.62 -14.20
C ALA A 298 7.71 28.26 -14.48
N GLY A 299 8.36 27.66 -13.47
CA GLY A 299 8.81 26.27 -13.58
C GLY A 299 9.90 25.81 -12.61
N LEU A 300 10.64 26.70 -11.95
CA LEU A 300 11.83 26.33 -11.17
C LEU A 300 11.60 26.05 -9.67
N GLY A 301 10.40 26.29 -9.14
CA GLY A 301 10.16 26.37 -7.69
C GLY A 301 10.36 25.08 -6.88
N GLY A 302 9.90 23.93 -7.39
CA GLY A 302 9.93 22.67 -6.64
C GLY A 302 11.34 22.08 -6.49
N GLY A 303 12.11 22.05 -7.59
CA GLY A 303 13.49 21.56 -7.58
C GLY A 303 14.44 22.46 -6.78
N LEU A 304 14.23 23.78 -6.82
CA LEU A 304 15.02 24.73 -6.04
C LEU A 304 14.75 24.64 -4.54
N TYR A 305 13.51 24.36 -4.12
CA TYR A 305 13.18 24.18 -2.70
C TYR A 305 13.86 22.93 -2.13
N TYR A 306 13.75 21.80 -2.83
CA TYR A 306 14.40 20.54 -2.47
C TYR A 306 15.93 20.67 -2.44
N ALA A 307 16.52 21.39 -3.40
CA ALA A 307 17.96 21.64 -3.44
C ALA A 307 18.44 22.62 -2.34
N LYS A 308 17.60 23.56 -1.89
CA LYS A 308 17.92 24.54 -0.83
C LYS A 308 17.90 23.91 0.57
N GLU A 309 16.94 23.05 0.90
CA GLU A 309 16.90 22.35 2.20
C GLU A 309 18.06 21.36 2.37
N GLN A 310 18.64 20.87 1.27
CA GLN A 310 19.70 19.85 1.25
C GLN A 310 21.12 20.43 1.05
N GLY A 311 21.29 21.76 1.12
CA GLY A 311 22.61 22.40 1.01
C GLY A 311 23.27 22.30 -0.36
N LEU A 312 22.51 22.01 -1.43
CA LEU A 312 23.02 21.72 -2.77
C LEU A 312 23.51 22.96 -3.54
N PHE A 313 23.31 24.16 -3.00
CA PHE A 313 23.82 25.42 -3.55
C PHE A 313 24.69 26.16 -2.53
N GLY A 314 25.93 26.44 -2.89
CA GLY A 314 26.74 27.47 -2.23
C GLY A 314 26.05 28.82 -2.32
N SER A 315 26.10 29.58 -1.23
CA SER A 315 25.41 30.85 -0.92
C SER A 315 25.41 31.91 -2.04
N VAL A 316 24.57 31.77 -3.08
CA VAL A 316 24.36 32.85 -4.07
C VAL A 316 22.92 32.89 -4.62
N VAL A 317 21.88 32.93 -3.77
CA VAL A 317 20.57 33.45 -4.17
C VAL A 317 19.92 34.16 -2.99
N GLY A 318 19.63 35.46 -3.14
CA GLY A 318 19.05 36.30 -2.09
C GLY A 318 17.61 35.91 -1.73
N ASP A 319 17.23 36.21 -0.49
CA ASP A 319 15.94 35.91 0.13
C ASP A 319 14.76 36.59 -0.57
N ALA A 320 14.25 35.96 -1.62
CA ALA A 320 12.88 36.18 -2.07
C ALA A 320 12.00 35.08 -1.48
N ALA A 321 11.06 35.47 -0.61
CA ALA A 321 10.07 34.56 -0.05
C ALA A 321 9.22 33.96 -1.17
N VAL A 322 9.43 32.68 -1.45
CA VAL A 322 8.57 31.89 -2.34
C VAL A 322 7.34 31.47 -1.52
N PRO A 323 6.11 31.61 -2.03
CA PRO A 323 4.93 31.12 -1.34
C PRO A 323 5.05 29.60 -1.22
N VAL A 324 5.12 29.10 0.02
CA VAL A 324 5.07 27.67 0.34
C VAL A 324 3.74 27.14 -0.18
N ALA A 325 3.77 26.31 -1.23
CA ALA A 325 2.59 25.59 -1.67
C ALA A 325 2.10 24.74 -0.49
N ALA A 326 0.81 24.89 -0.14
CA ALA A 326 0.22 24.20 0.99
C ALA A 326 0.47 22.68 0.87
N LYS A 327 0.92 22.08 1.99
CA LYS A 327 1.13 20.64 2.17
C LYS A 327 -0.04 19.85 1.56
N LYS A 328 0.23 19.01 0.55
CA LYS A 328 -0.74 18.00 0.13
C LYS A 328 -0.68 16.85 1.13
N GLU A 329 -1.47 16.97 2.18
CA GLU A 329 -1.82 15.85 3.04
C GLU A 329 -2.61 14.84 2.19
N PHE A 330 -2.15 13.59 2.12
CA PHE A 330 -2.95 12.51 1.57
C PHE A 330 -4.22 12.42 2.44
N LYS A 331 -5.38 12.69 1.83
CA LYS A 331 -6.66 12.60 2.50
C LYS A 331 -7.34 11.32 2.02
N PRO A 332 -7.38 10.27 2.86
CA PRO A 332 -8.11 9.06 2.53
C PRO A 332 -9.56 9.40 2.18
N ASP A 333 -10.00 9.03 0.98
CA ASP A 333 -11.37 9.26 0.54
C ASP A 333 -12.24 8.03 0.87
N TYR A 334 -12.60 7.91 2.15
CA TYR A 334 -13.49 6.86 2.61
C TYR A 334 -14.92 6.99 2.04
N ALA A 335 -15.32 8.17 1.57
CA ALA A 335 -16.62 8.34 0.90
C ALA A 335 -16.63 7.65 -0.47
N ALA A 336 -15.54 7.76 -1.24
CA ALA A 336 -15.38 7.01 -2.48
C ALA A 336 -15.34 5.48 -2.24
N VAL A 337 -14.72 5.02 -1.14
CA VAL A 337 -14.73 3.60 -0.77
C VAL A 337 -16.14 3.14 -0.40
N ARG A 338 -16.86 3.91 0.42
CA ARG A 338 -18.27 3.60 0.77
C ARG A 338 -19.11 3.43 -0.48
N LYS A 339 -19.03 4.38 -1.41
CA LYS A 339 -19.75 4.30 -2.69
C LYS A 339 -19.37 3.06 -3.49
N ALA A 340 -18.08 2.74 -3.60
CA ALA A 340 -17.64 1.54 -4.32
C ALA A 340 -18.15 0.23 -3.67
N ILE A 341 -18.33 0.21 -2.35
CA ILE A 341 -18.97 -0.90 -1.64
C ILE A 341 -20.47 -0.94 -1.97
N GLU A 342 -21.18 0.18 -1.87
CA GLU A 342 -22.61 0.27 -2.21
C GLU A 342 -22.88 -0.25 -3.63
N ASP A 343 -22.08 0.19 -4.60
CA ASP A 343 -22.17 -0.21 -6.02
C ASP A 343 -21.91 -1.73 -6.25
N THR A 344 -21.37 -2.45 -5.26
CA THR A 344 -21.04 -3.88 -5.35
C THR A 344 -22.04 -4.79 -4.64
N LEU A 345 -22.97 -4.22 -3.85
CA LEU A 345 -23.89 -4.97 -3.00
C LEU A 345 -24.87 -5.80 -3.83
N ASP A 346 -25.48 -5.22 -4.85
CA ASP A 346 -26.50 -5.89 -5.65
C ASP A 346 -25.86 -6.84 -6.69
N ASP A 347 -26.28 -8.10 -6.67
CA ASP A 347 -25.91 -9.11 -7.66
C ASP A 347 -26.99 -10.21 -7.70
N GLU A 348 -27.79 -10.22 -8.76
CA GLU A 348 -28.87 -11.20 -8.97
C GLU A 348 -28.39 -12.66 -8.97
N ASN A 349 -27.08 -12.90 -9.15
CA ASN A 349 -26.49 -14.24 -9.16
C ASN A 349 -26.00 -14.72 -7.79
N TYR A 350 -26.11 -13.88 -6.75
CA TYR A 350 -25.64 -14.21 -5.41
C TYR A 350 -26.79 -14.24 -4.38
N ASP A 351 -27.03 -15.42 -3.82
CA ASP A 351 -28.00 -15.67 -2.74
C ASP A 351 -29.37 -15.02 -2.98
N ASP A 352 -29.69 -13.96 -2.24
CA ASP A 352 -30.97 -13.22 -2.29
C ASP A 352 -30.91 -11.99 -3.21
N GLY A 353 -29.98 -11.99 -4.15
CA GLY A 353 -29.71 -10.84 -5.03
C GLY A 353 -28.75 -9.82 -4.43
N SER A 354 -28.10 -10.12 -3.29
CA SER A 354 -27.27 -9.15 -2.58
C SER A 354 -26.14 -9.79 -1.76
N TYR A 355 -24.96 -9.16 -1.81
CA TYR A 355 -23.81 -9.40 -0.93
C TYR A 355 -23.93 -8.71 0.44
N GLY A 356 -24.92 -7.85 0.66
CA GLY A 356 -25.10 -7.11 1.90
C GLY A 356 -25.04 -8.00 3.16
N PRO A 357 -25.85 -9.07 3.26
CA PRO A 357 -25.83 -9.94 4.42
C PRO A 357 -24.49 -10.62 4.68
N VAL A 358 -23.77 -11.03 3.64
CA VAL A 358 -22.47 -11.68 3.80
C VAL A 358 -21.36 -10.70 4.20
N PHE A 359 -21.47 -9.42 3.80
CA PHE A 359 -20.55 -8.37 4.29
C PHE A 359 -20.76 -8.07 5.78
N VAL A 360 -22.02 -8.02 6.24
CA VAL A 360 -22.31 -7.91 7.68
C VAL A 360 -21.73 -9.10 8.43
N ARG A 361 -21.91 -10.32 7.92
CA ARG A 361 -21.32 -11.52 8.52
C ARG A 361 -19.79 -11.49 8.51
N LEU A 362 -19.15 -11.03 7.43
CA LEU A 362 -17.70 -10.89 7.38
C LEU A 362 -17.20 -9.93 8.45
N ALA A 363 -17.81 -8.75 8.57
CA ALA A 363 -17.47 -7.76 9.58
C ALA A 363 -17.69 -8.29 11.01
N TRP A 364 -18.78 -9.02 11.26
CA TRP A 364 -19.04 -9.68 12.53
C TRP A 364 -17.95 -10.71 12.86
N HIS A 365 -17.66 -11.63 11.93
CA HIS A 365 -16.70 -12.71 12.15
C HIS A 365 -15.27 -12.20 12.30
N SER A 366 -14.87 -11.16 11.56
CA SER A 366 -13.55 -10.54 11.71
C SER A 366 -13.37 -9.83 13.05
N SER A 367 -14.48 -9.43 13.69
CA SER A 367 -14.48 -8.74 14.99
C SER A 367 -14.70 -9.70 16.17
N GLY A 368 -15.47 -10.77 15.94
CA GLY A 368 -15.97 -11.70 16.97
C GLY A 368 -14.92 -12.63 17.58
N THR A 369 -13.69 -12.59 17.08
CA THR A 369 -12.56 -13.33 17.64
C THR A 369 -11.93 -12.64 18.86
N TYR A 370 -12.40 -11.44 19.21
CA TYR A 370 -11.85 -10.66 20.31
C TYR A 370 -11.99 -11.37 21.66
N ASP A 371 -10.96 -11.22 22.49
CA ASP A 371 -10.95 -11.61 23.89
C ASP A 371 -10.49 -10.41 24.72
N ASN A 372 -11.38 -9.92 25.58
CA ASN A 372 -11.10 -8.76 26.43
C ASN A 372 -10.08 -9.07 27.54
N ALA A 373 -9.88 -10.35 27.90
CA ALA A 373 -8.97 -10.73 28.98
C ALA A 373 -7.49 -10.58 28.58
N ASP A 374 -7.15 -10.89 27.33
CA ASP A 374 -5.78 -10.83 26.82
C ASP A 374 -5.59 -9.81 25.69
N GLY A 375 -6.67 -9.19 25.20
CA GLY A 375 -6.64 -8.18 24.13
C GLY A 375 -6.37 -8.74 22.74
N THR A 376 -6.44 -10.07 22.55
CA THR A 376 -6.17 -10.73 21.27
C THR A 376 -7.41 -10.86 20.40
N GLY A 377 -7.21 -11.03 19.09
CA GLY A 377 -8.30 -11.09 18.10
C GLY A 377 -8.92 -9.70 17.85
N GLY A 378 -10.16 -9.70 17.35
CA GLY A 378 -10.89 -8.48 17.06
C GLY A 378 -10.59 -7.91 15.68
N SER A 379 -11.17 -6.74 15.42
CA SER A 379 -11.29 -6.14 14.10
C SER A 379 -9.97 -5.65 13.49
N ASN A 380 -8.89 -5.68 14.27
CA ASN A 380 -7.58 -5.15 13.87
C ASN A 380 -6.63 -6.28 13.43
N GLY A 381 -6.30 -6.32 12.14
CA GLY A 381 -5.28 -7.22 11.59
C GLY A 381 -5.71 -8.02 10.37
N ALA A 382 -7.02 -8.15 10.12
CA ALA A 382 -7.60 -8.95 9.03
C ALA A 382 -6.95 -10.34 8.95
N THR A 383 -6.79 -11.00 10.11
CA THR A 383 -6.07 -12.28 10.24
C THR A 383 -6.79 -13.44 9.55
N MET A 384 -8.11 -13.32 9.35
CA MET A 384 -8.90 -14.26 8.53
C MET A 384 -8.41 -14.38 7.08
N ARG A 385 -7.49 -13.54 6.60
CA ARG A 385 -6.81 -13.77 5.30
C ARG A 385 -5.89 -14.99 5.31
N PHE A 386 -5.42 -15.40 6.48
CA PHE A 386 -4.36 -16.39 6.64
C PHE A 386 -4.87 -17.69 7.26
N SER A 387 -4.12 -18.77 7.04
CA SER A 387 -4.34 -20.04 7.72
C SER A 387 -3.86 -19.94 9.19
N PRO A 388 -4.54 -20.56 10.17
CA PRO A 388 -5.69 -21.46 10.02
C PRO A 388 -7.06 -20.76 9.99
N GLU A 389 -7.15 -19.49 10.37
CA GLU A 389 -8.43 -18.77 10.57
C GLU A 389 -9.31 -18.75 9.31
N ALA A 390 -8.69 -18.57 8.14
CA ALA A 390 -9.37 -18.61 6.84
C ALA A 390 -10.11 -19.93 6.58
N GLY A 391 -9.65 -21.04 7.18
CA GLY A 391 -10.15 -22.39 6.98
C GLY A 391 -11.04 -22.92 8.11
N TRP A 392 -11.32 -22.12 9.15
CA TRP A 392 -12.21 -22.54 10.22
C TRP A 392 -13.62 -22.76 9.71
N GLY A 393 -14.28 -23.83 10.20
CA GLY A 393 -15.65 -24.17 9.79
C GLY A 393 -16.64 -23.02 10.04
N ALA A 394 -16.46 -22.27 11.13
CA ALA A 394 -17.28 -21.10 11.44
C ALA A 394 -17.17 -19.98 10.37
N ASN A 395 -16.08 -19.92 9.62
CA ASN A 395 -15.84 -18.92 8.56
C ASN A 395 -16.19 -19.43 7.16
N ALA A 396 -16.74 -20.64 7.02
CA ALA A 396 -17.16 -21.19 5.73
C ALA A 396 -18.13 -20.22 5.01
N GLY A 397 -17.88 -20.00 3.72
CA GLY A 397 -18.61 -19.05 2.86
C GLY A 397 -18.07 -17.61 2.87
N LEU A 398 -17.25 -17.19 3.84
CA LEU A 398 -16.71 -15.82 3.89
C LEU A 398 -15.62 -15.54 2.83
N LEU A 399 -15.16 -16.57 2.11
CA LEU A 399 -14.34 -16.36 0.92
C LEU A 399 -15.07 -15.54 -0.14
N ALA A 400 -16.37 -15.78 -0.34
CA ALA A 400 -17.17 -15.03 -1.33
C ALA A 400 -17.18 -13.53 -1.04
N ALA A 401 -17.32 -13.14 0.23
CA ALA A 401 -17.28 -11.73 0.62
C ALA A 401 -15.88 -11.12 0.45
N ARG A 402 -14.82 -11.85 0.83
CA ARG A 402 -13.43 -11.39 0.67
C ARG A 402 -13.07 -11.20 -0.80
N ASP A 403 -13.42 -12.15 -1.65
CA ASP A 403 -13.18 -12.09 -3.10
C ASP A 403 -13.96 -10.94 -3.75
N ARG A 404 -15.20 -10.69 -3.31
CA ARG A 404 -16.02 -9.57 -3.81
C ARG A 404 -15.45 -8.20 -3.45
N LEU A 405 -14.78 -8.08 -2.30
CA LEU A 405 -14.14 -6.84 -1.84
C LEU A 405 -12.74 -6.63 -2.42
N GLU A 406 -12.11 -7.66 -2.99
CA GLU A 406 -10.75 -7.59 -3.54
C GLU A 406 -10.59 -6.57 -4.69
N PRO A 407 -11.52 -6.42 -5.66
CA PRO A 407 -11.47 -5.34 -6.65
C PRO A 407 -11.48 -3.94 -6.02
N ILE A 408 -12.23 -3.74 -4.93
CA ILE A 408 -12.28 -2.47 -4.19
C ILE A 408 -10.94 -2.23 -3.49
N LYS A 409 -10.37 -3.27 -2.86
CA LYS A 409 -9.02 -3.19 -2.28
C LYS A 409 -7.97 -2.79 -3.33
N LYS A 410 -8.07 -3.31 -4.56
CA LYS A 410 -7.19 -2.94 -5.69
C LYS A 410 -7.41 -1.50 -6.15
N GLN A 411 -8.65 -1.03 -6.15
CA GLN A 411 -8.99 0.35 -6.51
C GLN A 411 -8.48 1.35 -5.45
N PHE A 412 -8.49 0.96 -4.18
CA PHE A 412 -8.06 1.78 -3.04
C PHE A 412 -6.93 1.08 -2.27
N PRO A 413 -5.71 0.97 -2.83
CA PRO A 413 -4.62 0.18 -2.23
C PRO A 413 -4.19 0.68 -0.85
N TRP A 414 -4.49 1.94 -0.52
CA TRP A 414 -4.22 2.57 0.77
C TRP A 414 -5.11 2.08 1.91
N ILE A 415 -6.31 1.53 1.64
CA ILE A 415 -7.19 1.04 2.71
C ILE A 415 -6.68 -0.31 3.21
N SER A 416 -6.68 -0.53 4.52
CA SER A 416 -6.42 -1.87 5.08
C SER A 416 -7.59 -2.79 4.82
N TYR A 417 -7.36 -4.10 4.71
CA TYR A 417 -8.43 -5.10 4.68
C TYR A 417 -9.30 -5.00 5.95
N SER A 418 -8.68 -4.70 7.08
CA SER A 418 -9.38 -4.51 8.37
C SER A 418 -10.39 -3.35 8.33
N ASP A 419 -10.01 -2.20 7.78
CA ASP A 419 -10.95 -1.09 7.58
C ASP A 419 -11.97 -1.41 6.48
N LEU A 420 -11.56 -2.04 5.37
CA LEU A 420 -12.46 -2.38 4.27
C LEU A 420 -13.58 -3.33 4.70
N TRP A 421 -13.27 -4.40 5.44
CA TRP A 421 -14.26 -5.38 5.86
C TRP A 421 -15.25 -4.81 6.88
N THR A 422 -14.77 -4.03 7.84
CA THR A 422 -15.63 -3.39 8.84
C THR A 422 -16.48 -2.28 8.24
N LEU A 423 -15.92 -1.49 7.31
CA LEU A 423 -16.67 -0.50 6.55
C LEU A 423 -17.74 -1.15 5.67
N ALA A 424 -17.42 -2.27 5.02
CA ALA A 424 -18.38 -3.00 4.20
C ALA A 424 -19.58 -3.51 5.00
N GLY A 425 -19.36 -3.98 6.23
CA GLY A 425 -20.45 -4.33 7.13
C GLY A 425 -21.33 -3.14 7.51
N ALA A 426 -20.73 -1.99 7.85
CA ALA A 426 -21.47 -0.78 8.20
C ALA A 426 -22.31 -0.25 7.01
N VAL A 427 -21.69 -0.14 5.84
CA VAL A 427 -22.35 0.27 4.59
C VAL A 427 -23.50 -0.67 4.24
N ALA A 428 -23.29 -1.99 4.37
CA ALA A 428 -24.32 -2.97 4.06
C ALA A 428 -25.56 -2.82 4.96
N ILE A 429 -25.39 -2.57 6.26
CA ILE A 429 -26.53 -2.30 7.17
C ILE A 429 -27.33 -1.09 6.70
N GLU A 430 -26.66 0.01 6.42
CA GLU A 430 -27.29 1.26 5.97
C GLU A 430 -28.01 1.09 4.63
N ALA A 431 -27.36 0.44 3.65
CA ALA A 431 -27.91 0.20 2.33
C ALA A 431 -29.15 -0.73 2.35
N MET A 432 -29.21 -1.67 3.29
CA MET A 432 -30.38 -2.53 3.49
C MET A 432 -31.51 -1.86 4.29
N GLY A 433 -31.41 -0.55 4.60
CA GLY A 433 -32.44 0.23 5.29
C GLY A 433 -32.28 0.29 6.81
N GLY A 434 -31.16 -0.19 7.34
CA GLY A 434 -30.84 -0.15 8.76
C GLY A 434 -30.30 1.21 9.25
N PRO A 435 -29.90 1.30 10.53
CA PRO A 435 -29.38 2.54 11.11
C PRO A 435 -28.00 2.91 10.57
N GLU A 436 -27.67 4.20 10.62
CA GLU A 436 -26.29 4.68 10.42
C GLU A 436 -25.37 4.11 11.50
N ILE A 437 -24.27 3.49 11.09
CA ILE A 437 -23.31 2.91 12.01
C ILE A 437 -22.15 3.88 12.17
N ARG A 438 -21.93 4.35 13.41
CA ARG A 438 -20.73 5.12 13.75
C ARG A 438 -19.49 4.29 13.45
N TRP A 439 -18.80 4.65 12.38
CA TRP A 439 -17.59 3.96 11.94
C TRP A 439 -16.42 4.95 11.87
N ARG A 440 -15.25 4.52 12.33
CA ARG A 440 -14.00 5.27 12.19
C ARG A 440 -12.88 4.42 11.59
N PRO A 441 -12.02 5.02 10.75
CA PRO A 441 -10.86 4.35 10.19
C PRO A 441 -9.71 4.25 11.19
N GLY A 442 -8.68 3.48 10.83
CA GLY A 442 -7.41 3.42 11.57
C GLY A 442 -6.98 2.01 11.96
N ARG A 443 -7.69 0.97 11.49
CA ARG A 443 -7.25 -0.41 11.64
C ARG A 443 -6.07 -0.69 10.72
N SER A 444 -5.16 -1.54 11.18
CA SER A 444 -3.97 -1.96 10.45
C SER A 444 -4.04 -3.45 10.16
N ASP A 445 -3.54 -3.87 9.00
CA ASP A 445 -3.42 -5.29 8.67
C ASP A 445 -2.17 -5.90 9.32
N LYS A 446 -2.30 -7.16 9.75
CA LYS A 446 -1.16 -7.95 10.20
C LYS A 446 -0.57 -8.72 9.02
N GLU A 447 0.72 -9.03 9.12
CA GLU A 447 1.41 -9.96 8.21
C GLU A 447 1.19 -11.40 8.65
N GLU A 448 1.30 -12.35 7.71
CA GLU A 448 1.10 -13.78 7.97
C GLU A 448 2.04 -14.30 9.07
N THR A 449 3.30 -13.86 9.09
CA THR A 449 4.32 -14.29 10.06
C THR A 449 4.31 -13.49 11.37
N GLY A 450 3.53 -12.40 11.44
CA GLY A 450 3.57 -11.42 12.53
C GLY A 450 2.37 -11.46 13.48
N HIS A 451 1.48 -12.45 13.38
CA HIS A 451 0.30 -12.57 14.24
C HIS A 451 0.38 -13.81 15.14
N VAL A 452 -0.08 -13.67 16.38
CA VAL A 452 -0.27 -14.80 17.30
C VAL A 452 -1.43 -15.65 16.75
N PRO A 453 -1.25 -16.96 16.49
CA PRO A 453 -2.33 -17.82 16.05
C PRO A 453 -3.48 -17.78 17.06
N LEU A 454 -4.66 -17.37 16.60
CA LEU A 454 -5.85 -17.36 17.44
C LEU A 454 -6.35 -18.80 17.63
N PRO A 455 -6.88 -19.18 18.80
CA PRO A 455 -7.52 -20.47 18.97
C PRO A 455 -8.84 -20.51 18.20
N ASP A 456 -9.16 -21.66 17.59
CA ASP A 456 -10.48 -21.93 17.05
C ASP A 456 -11.52 -21.99 18.19
N GLY A 457 -12.80 -21.80 17.87
CA GLY A 457 -13.91 -21.85 18.83
C GLY A 457 -14.22 -20.53 19.54
N ARG A 458 -13.61 -19.41 19.14
CA ARG A 458 -13.98 -18.08 19.65
C ARG A 458 -15.30 -17.55 19.09
N LEU A 459 -15.76 -18.07 17.95
CA LEU A 459 -17.05 -17.73 17.33
C LEU A 459 -18.19 -18.62 17.90
N PRO A 460 -19.44 -18.12 17.92
CA PRO A 460 -20.55 -18.85 18.53
C PRO A 460 -20.94 -20.11 17.74
N ASP A 461 -21.50 -21.10 18.45
CA ASP A 461 -22.02 -22.35 17.89
C ASP A 461 -23.55 -22.29 17.98
N ALA A 462 -24.20 -22.31 16.81
CA ALA A 462 -25.65 -22.20 16.66
C ALA A 462 -26.45 -23.34 17.32
N SER A 463 -25.81 -24.47 17.65
CA SER A 463 -26.47 -25.63 18.28
C SER A 463 -26.61 -25.49 19.81
N LYS A 464 -25.97 -24.48 20.41
CA LYS A 464 -25.84 -24.33 21.86
C LYS A 464 -26.96 -23.50 22.49
N ASP A 465 -26.90 -23.36 23.80
CA ASP A 465 -27.88 -22.63 24.59
C ASP A 465 -27.47 -21.17 24.93
N HIS A 466 -28.34 -20.47 25.64
CA HIS A 466 -28.11 -19.10 26.10
C HIS A 466 -26.85 -18.93 26.97
N LYS A 467 -26.35 -19.97 27.64
CA LYS A 467 -25.12 -19.85 28.44
C LYS A 467 -23.92 -19.73 27.52
N HIS A 468 -23.85 -20.58 26.50
CA HIS A 468 -22.82 -20.49 25.47
C HIS A 468 -22.81 -19.11 24.79
N VAL A 469 -24.00 -18.61 24.40
CA VAL A 469 -24.12 -17.28 23.79
C VAL A 469 -23.59 -16.20 24.74
N ARG A 470 -23.97 -16.22 26.02
CA ARG A 470 -23.43 -15.28 27.02
C ARG A 470 -21.92 -15.42 27.18
N ASP A 471 -21.38 -16.63 27.30
CA ASP A 471 -19.96 -16.87 27.50
C ASP A 471 -19.11 -16.28 26.35
N ILE A 472 -19.55 -16.45 25.10
CA ILE A 472 -18.89 -15.89 23.92
C ILE A 472 -18.93 -14.35 23.93
N PHE A 473 -20.10 -13.76 24.18
CA PHE A 473 -20.27 -12.31 24.10
C PHE A 473 -19.73 -11.56 25.33
N TYR A 474 -19.80 -12.16 26.52
CA TYR A 474 -19.23 -11.61 27.75
C TYR A 474 -17.70 -11.58 27.67
N ARG A 475 -17.07 -12.58 27.02
CA ARG A 475 -15.64 -12.55 26.70
C ARG A 475 -15.27 -11.31 25.88
N MET A 476 -16.15 -10.87 24.99
CA MET A 476 -15.98 -9.66 24.17
C MET A 476 -16.39 -8.36 24.88
N GLY A 477 -16.94 -8.44 26.10
CA GLY A 477 -17.38 -7.28 26.87
C GLY A 477 -18.80 -6.77 26.56
N PHE A 478 -19.65 -7.59 25.96
CA PHE A 478 -21.07 -7.25 25.73
C PHE A 478 -21.96 -7.64 26.90
N ASN A 479 -23.09 -6.95 27.07
CA ASN A 479 -24.14 -7.29 28.02
C ASN A 479 -25.35 -7.96 27.34
N ASP A 480 -26.32 -8.45 28.12
CA ASP A 480 -27.52 -9.14 27.58
C ASP A 480 -28.31 -8.32 26.55
N GLN A 481 -28.38 -6.99 26.70
CA GLN A 481 -29.11 -6.11 25.78
C GLN A 481 -28.38 -5.97 24.44
N GLU A 482 -27.07 -5.77 24.48
CA GLU A 482 -26.21 -5.68 23.28
C GLU A 482 -26.17 -7.01 22.52
N ILE A 483 -26.15 -8.15 23.23
CA ILE A 483 -26.24 -9.49 22.62
C ILE A 483 -27.51 -9.62 21.79
N VAL A 484 -28.67 -9.31 22.40
CA VAL A 484 -29.97 -9.44 21.73
C VAL A 484 -30.09 -8.46 20.57
N ALA A 485 -29.52 -7.26 20.69
CA ALA A 485 -29.45 -6.30 19.59
C ALA A 485 -28.64 -6.89 18.41
N LEU A 486 -27.40 -7.31 18.64
CA LEU A 486 -26.52 -7.86 17.61
C LEU A 486 -27.11 -9.09 16.90
N MET A 487 -27.78 -9.99 17.64
CA MET A 487 -28.48 -11.14 17.06
C MET A 487 -29.64 -10.74 16.12
N GLY A 488 -30.15 -9.51 16.22
CA GLY A 488 -31.13 -8.95 15.27
C GLY A 488 -30.63 -8.90 13.83
N ALA A 489 -29.32 -8.92 13.60
CA ALA A 489 -28.74 -9.06 12.26
C ALA A 489 -29.10 -10.39 11.57
N HIS A 490 -29.63 -11.39 12.28
CA HIS A 490 -30.22 -12.56 11.62
C HIS A 490 -31.48 -12.21 10.82
N GLY A 491 -32.05 -11.01 10.97
CA GLY A 491 -33.13 -10.51 10.13
C GLY A 491 -32.80 -10.43 8.63
N ILE A 492 -31.52 -10.42 8.29
CA ILE A 492 -30.99 -10.39 6.93
C ILE A 492 -30.24 -11.68 6.60
N GLY A 493 -30.22 -12.03 5.31
CA GLY A 493 -29.57 -13.21 4.76
C GLY A 493 -30.27 -14.52 5.12
N ARG A 494 -29.48 -15.60 5.04
CA ARG A 494 -29.93 -16.98 5.23
C ARG A 494 -28.77 -17.89 5.63
N CYS A 495 -29.10 -19.06 6.16
CA CYS A 495 -28.14 -20.16 6.28
C CYS A 495 -28.09 -21.00 5.01
N HIS A 496 -26.92 -21.61 4.78
CA HIS A 496 -26.68 -22.57 3.71
C HIS A 496 -26.13 -23.88 4.25
N SER A 497 -26.69 -24.98 3.73
CA SER A 497 -26.36 -26.34 4.19
C SER A 497 -24.88 -26.70 3.98
N ASP A 498 -24.26 -26.21 2.91
CA ASP A 498 -22.85 -26.43 2.56
C ASP A 498 -21.86 -25.59 3.38
N ARG A 499 -22.33 -24.53 4.04
CA ARG A 499 -21.50 -23.62 4.86
C ARG A 499 -21.61 -23.95 6.34
N SER A 500 -22.85 -24.00 6.86
CA SER A 500 -23.14 -24.08 8.29
C SER A 500 -23.85 -25.38 8.70
N GLY A 501 -24.30 -26.17 7.73
CA GLY A 501 -25.20 -27.30 7.94
C GLY A 501 -26.67 -26.90 8.10
N TYR A 502 -27.00 -25.64 8.44
CA TYR A 502 -28.36 -25.11 8.54
C TYR A 502 -28.85 -24.55 7.20
N ASP A 503 -30.16 -24.38 7.01
CA ASP A 503 -30.72 -24.03 5.69
C ASP A 503 -31.97 -23.14 5.76
N GLY A 504 -31.94 -22.00 5.07
CA GLY A 504 -33.09 -21.11 4.89
C GLY A 504 -32.95 -19.75 5.57
N PRO A 505 -33.84 -18.79 5.24
CA PRO A 505 -33.84 -17.44 5.81
C PRO A 505 -34.61 -17.36 7.13
N TRP A 506 -34.30 -16.35 7.94
CA TRP A 506 -35.04 -16.05 9.18
C TRP A 506 -36.29 -15.18 8.94
N THR A 507 -36.29 -14.39 7.87
CA THR A 507 -37.38 -13.45 7.52
C THR A 507 -37.77 -13.60 6.05
N PHE A 508 -38.93 -13.04 5.68
CA PHE A 508 -39.37 -13.01 4.27
C PHE A 508 -38.66 -11.94 3.44
N SER A 509 -37.86 -11.07 4.05
CA SER A 509 -37.15 -9.97 3.39
C SER A 509 -35.67 -10.00 3.78
N PRO A 510 -34.91 -11.02 3.31
CA PRO A 510 -33.52 -11.25 3.73
C PRO A 510 -32.54 -10.16 3.29
N THR A 511 -32.96 -9.18 2.49
CA THR A 511 -32.14 -8.03 2.08
C THR A 511 -32.65 -6.71 2.65
N THR A 512 -33.55 -6.76 3.64
CA THR A 512 -34.09 -5.57 4.32
C THR A 512 -33.81 -5.65 5.82
N PHE A 513 -33.04 -4.70 6.34
CA PHE A 513 -32.75 -4.61 7.76
C PHE A 513 -33.92 -3.95 8.49
N SER A 514 -34.57 -4.71 9.37
CA SER A 514 -35.76 -4.30 10.12
C SER A 514 -35.86 -5.10 11.43
N ASN A 515 -36.82 -4.76 12.28
CA ASN A 515 -37.11 -5.54 13.49
C ASN A 515 -37.88 -6.85 13.22
N ALA A 516 -38.11 -7.22 11.95
CA ALA A 516 -38.88 -8.39 11.54
C ALA A 516 -38.36 -9.70 12.16
N PHE A 517 -37.06 -9.82 12.39
CA PHE A 517 -36.48 -10.98 13.10
C PHE A 517 -37.19 -11.23 14.44
N TYR A 518 -37.40 -10.18 15.25
CA TYR A 518 -38.00 -10.31 16.57
C TYR A 518 -39.51 -10.55 16.50
N THR A 519 -40.21 -9.98 15.52
CA THR A 519 -41.64 -10.23 15.32
C THR A 519 -41.89 -11.67 14.89
N GLU A 520 -41.09 -12.19 13.95
CA GLU A 520 -41.18 -13.58 13.50
C GLU A 520 -40.75 -14.57 14.59
N LEU A 521 -39.71 -14.26 15.37
CA LEU A 521 -39.23 -15.11 16.46
C LEU A 521 -40.31 -15.39 17.52
N LYS A 522 -41.24 -14.44 17.73
CA LYS A 522 -42.39 -14.60 18.65
C LYS A 522 -43.51 -15.50 18.10
N GLY A 523 -43.38 -15.95 16.86
CA GLY A 523 -44.29 -16.89 16.21
C GLY A 523 -44.29 -18.28 16.84
N LYS A 524 -45.05 -19.19 16.21
CA LYS A 524 -45.09 -20.60 16.61
C LYS A 524 -44.10 -21.39 15.78
N TRP A 525 -43.17 -22.04 16.45
CA TRP A 525 -42.07 -22.78 15.85
C TRP A 525 -42.15 -24.27 16.21
N HIS A 526 -41.86 -25.13 15.24
CA HIS A 526 -41.69 -26.57 15.47
C HIS A 526 -40.36 -27.05 14.92
N LYS A 527 -39.88 -28.19 15.41
CA LYS A 527 -38.62 -28.77 14.96
C LYS A 527 -38.75 -29.23 13.51
N LYS A 528 -37.86 -28.74 12.64
CA LYS A 528 -37.74 -29.17 11.25
C LYS A 528 -37.34 -30.65 11.19
N LYS A 529 -38.04 -31.45 10.39
CA LYS A 529 -37.74 -32.88 10.21
C LYS A 529 -36.92 -33.07 8.94
N TRP A 530 -35.60 -33.14 9.09
CA TRP A 530 -34.66 -33.19 7.95
C TRP A 530 -33.32 -33.84 8.36
N LYS A 531 -32.36 -33.90 7.43
CA LYS A 531 -31.05 -34.55 7.63
C LYS A 531 -29.98 -33.63 8.23
N GLY A 532 -30.25 -32.33 8.33
CA GLY A 532 -29.34 -31.36 8.91
C GLY A 532 -29.42 -31.31 10.44
N PRO A 533 -28.71 -30.36 11.07
CA PRO A 533 -28.75 -30.13 12.51
C PRO A 533 -30.15 -29.70 12.98
N LEU A 534 -30.35 -29.71 14.30
CA LEU A 534 -31.61 -29.27 14.91
C LEU A 534 -31.89 -27.82 14.53
N GLN A 535 -32.97 -27.62 13.77
CA GLN A 535 -33.44 -26.33 13.30
C GLN A 535 -34.95 -26.25 13.56
N TYR A 536 -35.48 -25.05 13.70
CA TYR A 536 -36.91 -24.80 13.82
C TYR A 536 -37.43 -24.18 12.52
N GLU A 537 -38.66 -24.51 12.16
CA GLU A 537 -39.33 -23.93 11.00
C GLU A 537 -40.72 -23.43 11.41
N ASP A 538 -41.23 -22.46 10.65
CA ASP A 538 -42.56 -21.94 10.82
C ASP A 538 -43.60 -22.91 10.22
N LYS A 539 -44.89 -22.61 10.38
CA LYS A 539 -45.98 -23.44 9.83
C LYS A 539 -45.90 -23.63 8.30
N THR A 540 -45.31 -22.69 7.57
CA THR A 540 -45.19 -22.74 6.11
C THR A 540 -43.95 -23.50 5.65
N GLY A 541 -42.95 -23.67 6.54
CA GLY A 541 -41.64 -24.24 6.22
C GLY A 541 -40.75 -23.29 5.42
N GLN A 542 -41.12 -22.01 5.30
CA GLN A 542 -40.38 -21.00 4.53
C GLN A 542 -39.36 -20.26 5.39
N LEU A 543 -39.65 -20.06 6.67
CA LEU A 543 -38.76 -19.41 7.61
C LEU A 543 -38.13 -20.41 8.57
N MET A 544 -37.00 -20.02 9.13
CA MET A 544 -36.28 -20.84 10.09
C MET A 544 -35.76 -20.06 11.29
N MET A 545 -35.50 -20.79 12.38
CA MET A 545 -34.75 -20.28 13.54
C MET A 545 -33.71 -21.32 13.98
N LEU A 546 -32.53 -20.84 14.39
CA LEU A 546 -31.50 -21.65 15.02
C LEU A 546 -31.87 -21.96 16.49
N PRO A 547 -31.29 -23.02 17.09
CA PRO A 547 -31.43 -23.26 18.53
C PRO A 547 -31.04 -22.04 19.38
N THR A 548 -29.97 -21.32 19.03
CA THR A 548 -29.56 -20.08 19.71
C THR A 548 -30.60 -18.97 19.63
N ASP A 549 -31.31 -18.83 18.50
CA ASP A 549 -32.35 -17.82 18.31
C ASP A 549 -33.55 -18.13 19.22
N MET A 550 -33.98 -19.39 19.28
CA MET A 550 -35.07 -19.83 20.14
C MET A 550 -34.80 -19.57 21.62
N TRP A 551 -33.53 -19.65 22.05
CA TRP A 551 -33.15 -19.32 23.42
C TRP A 551 -33.37 -17.86 23.79
N MET A 552 -33.46 -16.94 22.83
CA MET A 552 -33.76 -15.53 23.10
C MET A 552 -35.19 -15.34 23.66
N ILE A 553 -36.13 -16.24 23.35
CA ILE A 553 -37.51 -16.19 23.90
C ILE A 553 -37.74 -17.16 25.06
N TRP A 554 -36.87 -18.15 25.24
CA TRP A 554 -36.95 -19.09 26.37
C TRP A 554 -36.20 -18.60 27.61
N ASP A 555 -35.10 -17.86 27.44
CA ASP A 555 -34.42 -17.18 28.54
C ASP A 555 -35.18 -15.89 28.89
N LYS A 556 -35.58 -15.74 30.16
CA LYS A 556 -36.39 -14.60 30.61
C LYS A 556 -35.67 -13.25 30.48
N LYS A 557 -34.33 -13.22 30.58
CA LYS A 557 -33.58 -11.96 30.51
C LYS A 557 -33.44 -11.50 29.07
N PHE A 558 -33.12 -12.41 28.15
CA PHE A 558 -33.11 -12.10 26.72
C PHE A 558 -34.49 -11.74 26.19
N ARG A 559 -35.54 -12.47 26.61
CA ARG A 559 -36.91 -12.24 26.15
C ARG A 559 -37.39 -10.82 26.37
N LYS A 560 -36.99 -10.18 27.48
CA LYS A 560 -37.31 -8.78 27.76
C LYS A 560 -36.90 -7.86 26.60
N PHE A 561 -35.70 -8.04 26.07
CA PHE A 561 -35.17 -7.23 24.97
C PHE A 561 -35.80 -7.62 23.63
N VAL A 562 -36.06 -8.91 23.39
CA VAL A 562 -36.83 -9.36 22.22
C VAL A 562 -38.21 -8.71 22.18
N ASP A 563 -38.92 -8.71 23.30
CA ASP A 563 -40.25 -8.09 23.40
C ASP A 563 -40.19 -6.56 23.19
N THR A 564 -39.08 -5.92 23.60
CA THR A 564 -38.84 -4.49 23.39
C THR A 564 -38.62 -4.20 21.90
N TYR A 565 -37.66 -4.87 21.26
CA TYR A 565 -37.31 -4.63 19.86
C TYR A 565 -38.42 -5.04 18.88
N ALA A 566 -39.20 -6.08 19.19
CA ALA A 566 -40.38 -6.44 18.41
C ALA A 566 -41.48 -5.36 18.45
N ALA A 567 -41.53 -4.54 19.49
CA ALA A 567 -42.52 -3.49 19.65
C ALA A 567 -42.02 -2.10 19.17
N ASP A 568 -40.71 -1.92 19.10
CA ASP A 568 -40.06 -0.63 18.85
C ASP A 568 -38.81 -0.82 17.97
N GLU A 569 -38.97 -0.58 16.67
CA GLU A 569 -37.90 -0.68 15.68
C GLU A 569 -36.85 0.43 15.85
N GLU A 570 -37.27 1.64 16.21
CA GLU A 570 -36.33 2.75 16.45
C GLU A 570 -35.40 2.42 17.63
N LYS A 571 -35.94 1.82 18.68
CA LYS A 571 -35.13 1.35 19.82
C LYS A 571 -34.17 0.24 19.42
N PHE A 572 -34.60 -0.71 18.58
CA PHE A 572 -33.72 -1.73 18.03
C PHE A 572 -32.59 -1.10 17.22
N PHE A 573 -32.90 -0.17 16.33
CA PHE A 573 -31.94 0.48 15.45
C PHE A 573 -30.89 1.26 16.25
N ALA A 574 -31.30 2.05 17.24
CA ALA A 574 -30.37 2.78 18.11
C ALA A 574 -29.42 1.82 18.84
N ASP A 575 -29.97 0.78 19.46
CA ASP A 575 -29.19 -0.19 20.23
C ASP A 575 -28.28 -1.05 19.37
N PHE A 576 -28.74 -1.44 18.18
CA PHE A 576 -27.94 -2.17 17.21
C PHE A 576 -26.79 -1.31 16.71
N ALA A 577 -27.03 -0.03 16.39
CA ALA A 577 -26.00 0.87 15.92
C ALA A 577 -24.86 1.01 16.93
N ASP A 578 -25.20 1.21 18.21
CA ASP A 578 -24.22 1.32 19.29
C ASP A 578 -23.45 0.01 19.51
N ALA A 579 -24.17 -1.12 19.56
CA ALA A 579 -23.55 -2.44 19.79
C ALA A 579 -22.67 -2.88 18.61
N PHE A 580 -23.10 -2.62 17.38
CA PHE A 580 -22.34 -2.95 16.17
C PHE A 580 -21.14 -2.01 16.01
N ALA A 581 -21.27 -0.71 16.28
CA ALA A 581 -20.12 0.19 16.33
C ALA A 581 -19.08 -0.28 17.36
N LYS A 582 -19.52 -0.62 18.59
CA LYS A 582 -18.66 -1.19 19.63
C LYS A 582 -17.93 -2.45 19.17
N LEU A 583 -18.65 -3.37 18.52
CA LEU A 583 -18.08 -4.59 17.95
C LEU A 583 -16.95 -4.28 16.96
N LEU A 584 -17.22 -3.40 15.99
CA LEU A 584 -16.25 -3.09 14.93
C LEU A 584 -14.98 -2.45 15.49
N GLU A 585 -14.98 -1.92 16.71
CA GLU A 585 -13.83 -1.30 17.38
C GLU A 585 -13.08 -2.22 18.35
N LEU A 586 -13.53 -3.46 18.57
CA LEU A 586 -12.85 -4.40 19.46
C LEU A 586 -11.43 -4.70 18.98
N GLY A 587 -10.45 -4.58 19.87
CA GLY A 587 -9.04 -4.85 19.58
C GLY A 587 -8.32 -3.77 18.76
N VAL A 588 -8.96 -2.62 18.51
CA VAL A 588 -8.36 -1.50 17.77
C VAL A 588 -7.72 -0.50 18.74
N PRO A 589 -6.45 -0.09 18.56
CA PRO A 589 -5.72 0.78 19.49
C PRO A 589 -6.11 2.26 19.30
N PHE A 590 -7.40 2.56 19.32
CA PHE A 590 -7.86 3.94 19.25
C PHE A 590 -7.60 4.67 20.56
N GLU A 591 -7.12 5.91 20.46
CA GLU A 591 -7.09 6.79 21.63
C GLU A 591 -8.51 6.98 22.18
N LYS A 592 -8.67 6.83 23.49
CA LYS A 592 -9.89 7.21 24.21
C LYS A 592 -10.03 8.73 24.10
N ARG A 593 -10.91 9.23 23.23
CA ARG A 593 -11.25 10.65 23.20
C ARG A 593 -12.31 10.92 24.26
N ASP A 594 -12.30 12.10 24.86
CA ASP A 594 -13.32 12.60 25.80
C ASP A 594 -14.74 12.77 25.19
N ILE A 595 -14.98 12.24 23.98
CA ILE A 595 -16.15 12.51 23.11
C ILE A 595 -17.21 11.39 23.17
N ASP A 596 -17.05 10.35 24.01
CA ASP A 596 -18.11 9.34 24.26
C ASP A 596 -19.36 9.91 24.98
N THR A 597 -19.56 11.24 24.97
CA THR A 597 -20.73 11.95 25.49
C THR A 597 -21.43 12.87 24.48
N ALA A 598 -20.96 12.99 23.23
CA ALA A 598 -21.58 13.89 22.24
C ALA A 598 -22.52 13.14 21.28
N PRO A 599 -23.77 13.62 21.04
CA PRO A 599 -24.67 13.03 20.07
C PRO A 599 -24.14 13.19 18.64
N ALA A 600 -24.50 12.25 17.77
CA ALA A 600 -24.07 12.18 16.38
C ALA A 600 -24.21 13.53 15.67
N SER A 601 -23.09 14.04 15.13
CA SER A 601 -23.15 15.18 14.20
C SER A 601 -23.61 14.69 12.83
N PRO A 602 -24.62 15.31 12.23
CA PRO A 602 -25.11 14.93 10.91
C PRO A 602 -24.11 15.37 9.85
N VAL A 603 -23.53 14.42 9.11
CA VAL A 603 -22.92 14.73 7.82
C VAL A 603 -24.08 14.92 6.82
N PRO A 604 -24.16 16.03 6.08
CA PRO A 604 -25.28 16.27 5.18
C PRO A 604 -25.28 15.24 4.04
N ARG A 605 -26.46 14.68 3.75
CA ARG A 605 -26.70 13.90 2.52
C ARG A 605 -26.44 14.80 1.31
N ALA A 606 -25.69 14.29 0.33
CA ALA A 606 -25.58 14.88 -1.01
C ALA A 606 -26.79 14.49 -1.87
#